data_AF-A0AAD4DIU9-F1
#
_entry.id   AF-A0AAD4DIU9-F1
#
_cell.length_a   1.000
_cell.length_b   1.000
_cell.length_c   1.000
_cell.angle_alpha   90.00
_cell.angle_beta   90.00
_cell.angle_gamma   90.00
#
_symmetry.space_group_name_H-M   'P 1'
#
loop_
_entity.id
_entity.type
_entity.pdbx_description
1 polymer ?
#
loop_
_entity_poly.entity_id
_entity_poly.type
_entity_poly.pdbx_seq_one_letter_code
_entity_poly.pdbx_strand_id
1 'polypeptide(L)'
;MVQNKSAIFLKYPTEYPVVGEHIDVQTKELTVDLKDKDVLLRNLYFSLDPYMRGRMRNAKSYVPGFQIGEAMTGYGIGEVKESKNDAYPVGTIVSGFTGWQEYSVIPGASGLRILQGARESPIPLSAHLGVLGMP
;
A
#
# COMPACT_ATOMS: atom_id res chain seq x y z
N MET A 1 12.20 7.81 -13.25
CA MET A 1 11.48 6.53 -13.25
C MET A 1 12.26 5.55 -12.40
N VAL A 2 11.60 4.76 -11.55
CA VAL A 2 12.24 3.75 -10.70
C VAL A 2 11.61 2.39 -10.95
N GLN A 3 12.40 1.32 -10.91
CA GLN A 3 11.87 -0.04 -10.92
C GLN A 3 11.05 -0.25 -9.65
N ASN A 4 9.81 -0.72 -9.80
CA ASN A 4 8.86 -0.88 -8.72
C ASN A 4 8.22 -2.26 -8.83
N LYS A 5 8.62 -3.17 -7.94
CA LYS A 5 8.02 -4.50 -7.85
C LYS A 5 6.65 -4.41 -7.17
N SER A 6 5.65 -5.01 -7.79
CA SER A 6 4.25 -4.89 -7.40
C SER A 6 3.54 -6.24 -7.49
N ALA A 7 2.61 -6.51 -6.57
CA ALA A 7 1.63 -7.58 -6.71
C ALA A 7 0.50 -7.09 -7.62
N ILE A 8 0.50 -7.53 -8.88
CA ILE A 8 -0.45 -7.12 -9.90
C ILE A 8 -1.67 -8.05 -9.88
N PHE A 9 -2.86 -7.46 -9.88
CA PHE A 9 -4.11 -8.21 -10.02
C PHE A 9 -4.38 -8.47 -11.50
N LEU A 10 -4.46 -9.73 -11.91
CA LEU A 10 -4.55 -10.14 -13.31
C LEU A 10 -5.96 -10.53 -13.75
N LYS A 11 -6.74 -11.13 -12.84
CA LYS A 11 -8.02 -11.75 -13.19
C LYS A 11 -8.86 -11.96 -11.94
N TYR A 12 -10.19 -11.83 -12.09
CA TYR A 12 -11.14 -12.16 -11.04
C TYR A 12 -11.25 -13.68 -10.81
N PRO A 13 -10.94 -14.20 -9.62
CA PRO A 13 -11.16 -15.61 -9.28
C PRO A 13 -12.64 -15.90 -9.03
N THR A 14 -13.11 -17.02 -9.57
CA THR A 14 -14.42 -17.61 -9.20
C THR A 14 -14.34 -18.22 -7.80
N GLU A 15 -13.29 -19.02 -7.54
CA GLU A 15 -13.04 -19.71 -6.27
C GLU A 15 -11.94 -19.02 -5.45
N TYR A 16 -10.92 -19.78 -5.03
CA TYR A 16 -9.71 -19.27 -4.40
C TYR A 16 -8.78 -18.63 -5.44
N PRO A 17 -8.08 -17.54 -5.07
CA PRO A 17 -7.08 -16.96 -5.94
C PRO A 17 -5.87 -17.88 -6.08
N VAL A 18 -5.36 -17.95 -7.31
CA VAL A 18 -4.18 -18.73 -7.70
C VAL A 18 -3.07 -17.76 -8.14
N VAL A 19 -1.88 -17.94 -7.58
CA VAL A 19 -0.68 -17.17 -7.94
C VAL A 19 -0.27 -17.49 -9.38
N GLY A 20 0.09 -16.47 -10.17
CA GLY A 20 0.40 -16.57 -11.59
C GLY A 20 -0.81 -16.51 -12.52
N GLU A 21 -2.04 -16.77 -12.01
CA GLU A 21 -3.27 -16.61 -12.80
C GLU A 21 -4.05 -15.35 -12.40
N HIS A 22 -4.25 -15.15 -11.09
CA HIS A 22 -5.10 -14.07 -10.56
C HIS A 22 -4.28 -12.93 -9.97
N ILE A 23 -3.11 -13.26 -9.42
CA ILE A 23 -2.15 -12.31 -8.85
C ILE A 23 -0.76 -12.75 -9.28
N ASP A 24 0.07 -11.82 -9.72
CA ASP A 24 1.46 -12.09 -10.06
C ASP A 24 2.37 -10.95 -9.59
N VAL A 25 3.63 -11.27 -9.29
CA VAL A 25 4.62 -10.26 -8.88
C VAL A 25 5.38 -9.80 -10.11
N GLN A 26 5.18 -8.54 -10.47
CA GLN A 26 5.79 -7.95 -11.66
C GLN A 26 6.59 -6.72 -11.28
N THR A 27 7.63 -6.42 -12.03
CA THR A 27 8.38 -5.16 -11.89
C THR A 27 7.95 -4.23 -13.01
N LYS A 28 7.45 -3.05 -12.64
CA LYS A 28 7.05 -1.98 -13.57
C LYS A 28 7.84 -0.72 -13.27
N GLU A 29 7.97 0.15 -14.26
CA GLU A 29 8.52 1.48 -14.00
C GLU A 29 7.48 2.38 -13.34
N LEU A 30 7.85 3.01 -12.23
CA LEU A 30 7.08 4.06 -11.59
C LEU A 30 7.68 5.42 -11.99
N THR A 31 6.88 6.24 -12.66
CA THR A 31 7.17 7.67 -12.82
C THR A 31 6.77 8.38 -11.53
N VAL A 32 7.75 8.92 -10.81
CA VAL A 32 7.51 9.73 -9.61
C VAL A 32 7.35 11.18 -10.07
N ASP A 33 6.10 11.65 -10.11
CA ASP A 33 5.75 13.05 -10.33
C ASP A 33 4.80 13.49 -9.21
N LEU A 34 5.39 13.97 -8.10
CA LEU A 34 4.62 14.38 -6.93
C LEU A 34 3.93 15.72 -7.20
N LYS A 35 2.63 15.82 -6.92
CA LYS A 35 1.89 17.09 -6.92
C LYS A 35 1.92 17.73 -5.53
N ASP A 36 1.36 18.92 -5.40
CA ASP A 36 1.27 19.59 -4.09
C ASP A 36 0.60 18.66 -3.06
N LYS A 37 1.18 18.60 -1.87
CA LYS A 37 0.78 17.71 -0.76
C LYS A 37 0.91 16.20 -0.99
N ASP A 38 1.41 15.74 -2.14
CA ASP A 38 1.67 14.32 -2.37
C ASP A 38 2.90 13.83 -1.60
N VAL A 39 2.90 12.53 -1.32
CA VAL A 39 3.98 11.86 -0.59
C VAL A 39 4.36 10.57 -1.32
N LEU A 40 5.65 10.36 -1.58
CA LEU A 40 6.18 9.07 -2.01
C LEU A 40 6.53 8.22 -0.79
N LEU A 41 5.91 7.06 -0.66
CA LEU A 41 6.25 6.05 0.32
C LEU A 41 7.16 4.98 -0.30
N ARG A 42 8.12 4.49 0.47
CA ARG A 42 8.65 3.13 0.34
C ARG A 42 7.86 2.23 1.28
N ASN A 43 7.11 1.29 0.75
CA ASN A 43 6.31 0.38 1.55
C ASN A 43 7.21 -0.68 2.20
N LEU A 44 6.95 -0.97 3.47
CA LEU A 44 7.74 -1.87 4.32
C LEU A 44 6.97 -3.13 4.68
N TYR A 45 5.68 -2.99 4.98
CA TYR A 45 4.80 -4.08 5.38
C TYR A 45 3.40 -3.89 4.77
N PHE A 46 2.72 -4.99 4.51
CA PHE A 46 1.34 -5.02 4.04
C PHE A 46 0.49 -5.86 4.99
N SER A 47 -0.76 -5.42 5.22
CA SER A 47 -1.76 -6.23 5.93
C SER A 47 -2.52 -7.09 4.94
N LEU A 48 -2.60 -8.40 5.20
CA LEU A 48 -3.42 -9.33 4.44
C LEU A 48 -4.73 -9.57 5.20
N ASP A 49 -5.81 -8.93 4.73
CA ASP A 49 -7.08 -8.92 5.45
C ASP A 49 -8.18 -9.68 4.70
N PRO A 50 -9.13 -10.35 5.39
CA PRO A 50 -10.21 -11.11 4.74
C PRO A 50 -11.06 -10.29 3.75
N TYR A 51 -11.25 -8.99 3.99
CA TYR A 51 -12.05 -8.13 3.10
C TYR A 51 -11.46 -8.04 1.68
N MET A 52 -10.15 -8.26 1.54
CA MET A 52 -9.49 -8.21 0.23
C MET A 52 -10.07 -9.25 -0.73
N ARG A 53 -10.56 -10.41 -0.25
CA ARG A 53 -11.25 -11.39 -1.10
C ARG A 53 -12.50 -10.83 -1.75
N GLY A 54 -13.25 -9.98 -1.05
CA GLY A 54 -14.43 -9.30 -1.58
C GLY A 54 -14.08 -8.34 -2.71
N ARG A 55 -12.89 -7.73 -2.67
CA ARG A 55 -12.37 -6.83 -3.70
C ARG A 55 -11.83 -7.55 -4.93
N MET A 56 -11.64 -8.87 -4.86
CA MET A 56 -11.33 -9.73 -6.00
C MET A 56 -12.62 -10.21 -6.73
N ARG A 57 -13.67 -9.39 -6.74
CA ARG A 57 -14.92 -9.67 -7.46
C ARG A 57 -15.34 -8.45 -8.26
N ASN A 58 -15.86 -8.67 -9.46
CA ASN A 58 -16.49 -7.61 -10.24
C ASN A 58 -17.94 -7.40 -9.77
N ALA A 59 -18.10 -6.83 -8.58
CA ALA A 59 -19.40 -6.60 -7.95
C ALA A 59 -19.44 -5.22 -7.28
N LYS A 60 -20.64 -4.65 -7.12
CA LYS A 60 -20.82 -3.41 -6.35
C LYS A 60 -20.37 -3.63 -4.90
N SER A 61 -19.46 -2.79 -4.44
CA SER A 61 -18.87 -2.84 -3.09
C SER A 61 -18.61 -1.41 -2.61
N TYR A 62 -18.66 -1.20 -1.29
CA TYR A 62 -18.33 0.08 -0.66
C TYR A 62 -16.85 0.45 -0.83
N VAL A 63 -15.97 -0.55 -0.86
CA VAL A 63 -14.56 -0.39 -1.26
C VAL A 63 -14.41 -0.85 -2.70
N PRO A 64 -13.85 -0.03 -3.61
CA PRO A 64 -13.62 -0.43 -4.99
C PRO A 64 -12.84 -1.75 -5.09
N GLY A 65 -13.29 -2.61 -6.01
CA GLY A 65 -12.59 -3.84 -6.35
C GLY A 65 -11.20 -3.55 -6.94
N PHE A 66 -10.33 -4.55 -6.92
CA PHE A 66 -9.04 -4.46 -7.59
C PHE A 66 -9.22 -4.31 -9.09
N GLN A 67 -8.44 -3.41 -9.69
CA GLN A 67 -8.45 -3.20 -11.12
C GLN A 67 -7.47 -4.18 -11.79
N ILE A 68 -7.91 -4.80 -12.88
CA ILE A 68 -7.07 -5.71 -13.66
C ILE A 68 -5.90 -4.93 -14.25
N GLY A 69 -4.69 -5.48 -14.12
CA GLY A 69 -3.44 -4.88 -14.59
C GLY A 69 -2.80 -3.90 -13.61
N GLU A 70 -3.49 -3.53 -12.52
CA GLU A 70 -2.97 -2.62 -11.50
C GLU A 70 -2.40 -3.36 -10.30
N ALA A 71 -1.56 -2.67 -9.53
CA ALA A 71 -1.13 -3.18 -8.24
C ALA A 71 -2.34 -3.34 -7.31
N MET A 72 -2.38 -4.45 -6.57
CA MET A 72 -3.31 -4.60 -5.46
C MET A 72 -3.08 -3.47 -4.45
N THR A 73 -4.12 -3.13 -3.69
CA THR A 73 -4.05 -2.07 -2.67
C THR A 73 -4.59 -2.57 -1.35
N GLY A 74 -4.08 -2.04 -0.25
CA GLY A 74 -4.49 -2.47 1.08
C GLY A 74 -3.85 -1.61 2.16
N TYR A 75 -4.13 -1.93 3.42
CA TYR A 75 -3.48 -1.26 4.53
C TYR A 75 -2.02 -1.73 4.63
N GLY A 76 -1.13 -0.83 5.04
CA GLY A 76 0.29 -1.12 5.12
C GLY A 76 1.05 -0.09 5.96
N ILE A 77 2.35 -0.34 6.11
CA ILE A 77 3.30 0.56 6.74
C ILE A 77 4.32 0.98 5.68
N GLY A 78 4.60 2.28 5.62
CA GLY A 78 5.57 2.85 4.72
C GLY A 78 6.48 3.86 5.41
N GLU A 79 7.63 4.09 4.79
CA GLU A 79 8.53 5.19 5.12
C GLU A 79 8.43 6.27 4.04
N VAL A 80 8.26 7.52 4.44
CA VAL A 80 8.29 8.65 3.51
C VAL A 80 9.67 8.77 2.87
N LYS A 81 9.74 8.64 1.55
CA LYS A 81 10.98 8.81 0.77
C LYS A 81 11.11 10.17 0.12
N GLU A 82 10.01 10.72 -0.39
CA GLU A 82 9.93 12.08 -0.90
C GLU A 82 8.58 12.67 -0.50
N SER A 83 8.51 13.98 -0.28
CA SER A 83 7.28 14.62 0.17
C SER A 83 7.17 16.05 -0.33
N LYS A 84 5.97 16.42 -0.80
CA LYS A 84 5.53 17.80 -1.01
C LYS A 84 4.54 18.24 0.08
N ASN A 85 4.57 17.56 1.23
CA ASN A 85 3.71 17.84 2.37
C ASN A 85 4.55 17.97 3.65
N ASP A 86 4.66 19.18 4.19
CA ASP A 86 5.47 19.47 5.38
C ASP A 86 5.01 18.73 6.65
N ALA A 87 3.75 18.27 6.69
CA ALA A 87 3.25 17.42 7.78
C ALA A 87 3.83 16.01 7.76
N TYR A 88 4.42 15.58 6.63
CA TYR A 88 5.03 14.26 6.44
C TYR A 88 6.48 14.41 5.96
N PRO A 89 7.43 14.74 6.85
CA PRO A 89 8.84 14.84 6.50
C PRO A 89 9.43 13.52 6.00
N VAL A 90 10.48 13.61 5.18
CA VAL A 90 11.26 12.43 4.73
C VAL A 90 11.78 11.63 5.92
N GLY A 91 11.68 10.29 5.83
CA GLY A 91 12.07 9.36 6.88
C GLY A 91 10.96 9.05 7.89
N THR A 92 9.83 9.75 7.86
CA THR A 92 8.69 9.50 8.74
C THR A 92 8.09 8.11 8.45
N ILE A 93 7.79 7.36 9.52
CA ILE A 93 7.08 6.09 9.42
C ILE A 93 5.57 6.35 9.52
N VAL A 94 4.82 5.82 8.56
CA VAL A 94 3.37 5.99 8.47
C VAL A 94 2.67 4.66 8.31
N SER A 95 1.42 4.57 8.78
CA SER A 95 0.47 3.54 8.37
C SER A 95 -0.62 4.16 7.49
N GLY A 96 -1.24 3.36 6.63
CA GLY A 96 -2.32 3.85 5.79
C GLY A 96 -2.61 2.91 4.63
N PHE A 97 -3.54 3.33 3.78
CA PHE A 97 -3.86 2.60 2.56
C PHE A 97 -2.82 2.89 1.48
N THR A 98 -2.24 1.84 0.90
CA THR A 98 -1.14 1.93 -0.07
C THR A 98 -1.27 0.86 -1.15
N GLY A 99 -0.44 0.96 -2.19
CA GLY A 99 -0.27 -0.12 -3.16
C GLY A 99 0.60 -1.23 -2.59
N TRP A 100 0.28 -2.48 -2.91
CA TRP A 100 1.12 -3.65 -2.67
C TRP A 100 2.27 -3.68 -3.67
N GLN A 101 3.21 -2.78 -3.45
CA GLN A 101 4.36 -2.51 -4.30
C GLN A 101 5.47 -1.82 -3.50
N GLU A 102 6.70 -1.80 -3.99
CA GLU A 102 7.83 -1.23 -3.24
C GLU A 102 7.67 0.27 -2.97
N TYR A 103 7.13 1.02 -3.93
CA TYR A 103 6.92 2.47 -3.84
C TYR A 103 5.50 2.88 -4.23
N SER A 104 4.90 3.78 -3.45
CA SER A 104 3.55 4.31 -3.72
C SER A 104 3.53 5.82 -3.59
N VAL A 105 3.00 6.51 -4.60
CA VAL A 105 2.62 7.92 -4.48
C VAL A 105 1.25 7.98 -3.81
N ILE A 106 1.16 8.68 -2.70
CA ILE A 106 -0.08 8.88 -1.94
C ILE A 106 -0.55 10.33 -2.14
N PRO A 107 -1.64 10.53 -2.91
CA PRO A 107 -2.14 11.87 -3.19
C PRO A 107 -2.56 12.60 -1.90
N GLY A 108 -2.08 13.82 -1.70
CA GLY A 108 -2.43 14.65 -0.55
C GLY A 108 -2.15 14.03 0.83
N ALA A 109 -1.31 12.99 0.90
CA ALA A 109 -1.12 12.15 2.09
C ALA A 109 -2.44 11.56 2.66
N SER A 110 -3.43 11.33 1.79
CA SER A 110 -4.78 10.91 2.20
C SER A 110 -4.76 9.56 2.93
N GLY A 111 -5.40 9.52 4.10
CA GLY A 111 -5.53 8.30 4.91
C GLY A 111 -4.24 7.82 5.58
N LEU A 112 -3.15 8.60 5.52
CA LEU A 112 -1.92 8.30 6.24
C LEU A 112 -2.04 8.72 7.72
N ARG A 113 -1.40 7.95 8.59
CA ARG A 113 -1.22 8.23 10.01
C ARG A 113 0.26 8.07 10.36
N ILE A 114 0.84 9.06 11.01
CA ILE A 114 2.21 8.99 11.51
C ILE A 114 2.27 8.04 12.70
N LEU A 115 3.19 7.08 12.65
CA LEU A 115 3.50 6.18 13.76
C LEU A 115 4.62 6.82 14.61
N GLN A 116 4.22 7.70 15.53
CA GLN A 116 5.13 8.46 16.40
C GLN A 116 6.01 7.52 17.23
N GLY A 117 7.34 7.74 17.20
CA GLY A 117 8.30 6.95 17.98
C GLY A 117 8.51 5.51 17.49
N ALA A 118 7.89 5.11 16.36
CA ALA A 118 7.92 3.72 15.91
C ALA A 118 9.29 3.28 15.42
N ARG A 119 10.17 4.20 15.03
CA ARG A 119 11.54 3.91 14.58
C ARG A 119 12.49 3.68 15.76
N GLU A 120 12.26 4.37 16.87
CA GLU A 120 13.06 4.31 18.09
C GLU A 120 12.59 3.18 19.02
N SER A 121 11.35 2.74 18.85
CA SER A 121 10.75 1.66 19.63
C SER A 121 11.43 0.30 19.32
N PRO A 122 11.68 -0.55 20.34
CA PRO A 122 12.16 -1.92 20.11
C PRO A 122 11.06 -2.85 19.53
N ILE A 123 9.82 -2.36 19.42
CA ILE A 123 8.70 -3.13 18.91
C ILE A 123 8.78 -3.22 17.38
N PRO A 124 8.64 -4.42 16.78
CA PRO A 124 8.60 -4.56 15.32
C PRO A 124 7.51 -3.68 14.69
N LEU A 125 7.85 -2.98 13.60
CA LEU A 125 6.89 -2.13 12.89
C LEU A 125 5.61 -2.89 12.52
N SER A 126 5.73 -4.15 12.07
CA SER A 126 4.59 -5.00 11.73
C SER A 126 3.56 -5.17 12.84
N ALA A 127 3.92 -4.99 14.12
CA ALA A 127 2.95 -5.02 15.23
C ALA A 127 1.87 -3.93 15.12
N HIS A 128 2.15 -2.83 14.41
CA HIS A 128 1.20 -1.75 14.14
C HIS A 128 0.16 -2.11 13.05
N LEU A 129 0.31 -3.26 12.38
CA LEU A 129 -0.74 -3.84 11.54
C LEU A 129 -1.65 -4.82 12.30
N GLY A 130 -1.36 -5.08 13.58
CA GLY A 130 -2.13 -5.99 14.42
C GLY A 130 -2.36 -5.39 15.80
N VAL A 131 -1.69 -5.94 16.81
CA VAL A 131 -1.95 -5.65 18.24
C VAL A 131 -1.79 -4.17 18.65
N LEU A 132 -1.00 -3.37 17.92
CA LEU A 132 -0.84 -1.93 18.15
C LEU A 132 -1.55 -1.06 17.10
N GLY A 133 -2.19 -1.68 16.13
CA GLY A 133 -2.89 -1.02 15.03
C GLY A 133 -4.29 -0.54 15.43
N MET A 134 -5.06 -0.16 14.41
CA MET A 134 -6.49 0.08 14.58
C MET A 134 -7.21 -1.27 14.69
N PRO A 135 -8.18 -1.46 15.61
CA PRO A 135 -9.10 -2.59 15.57
C PRO A 135 -10.00 -2.57 14.32
#